data_AF-A0A2V7GP80-F1
#
_entry.id   AF-A0A2V7GP80-F1
#
_cell.length_a   1.000
_cell.length_b   1.000
_cell.length_c   1.000
_cell.angle_alpha   90.00
_cell.angle_beta   90.00
_cell.angle_gamma   90.00
#
_symmetry.space_group_name_H-M   'P 1'
#
loop_
_entity.id
_entity.type
_entity.pdbx_description
1 polymer ?
#
loop_
_entity_poly.entity_id
_entity_poly.type
_entity_poly.pdbx_seq_one_letter_code
_entity_poly.pdbx_strand_id
1 'polypeptide(L)'
;MAAVRHPGAHLLDHPAPDHPRRLPHPVVGEPAALGRAAPGRARGVDDGVPVLRQTARDSDPGRGAGQGEGGGPERLHRRDDRVVRVEGRAGGAPLGGLVPQLLGSLPWLLRVHHARRRRVPDRLLTDRVPLPLSRAPEGARVKLDLLTVGTELLLGHTVDTNAAELGRALAAAGVEIDRHITVADRADAIRSAVAESLARAGAVLTTGGLGPTRDDVTKTAVAELLGRALVLDDALLHGLEERFRTLGRWPMPEVNRSQAMIPEGATVLPNPRGTAPGLWMEDERGRLVMMLPGVPREMRGLLVEEVLPRLVARQQRAGGAPAVVLSRTVRTTGIPESALAERLAGVEEEIAPLTLAYLPSVDGVDLRITAWSLPREDAERRLADAAERVRTRAGDHCYGEDGADLAAVVLDAVRRRRGRLGVAESCTGGLLGERLTAIPGASDVFVGGVVAYANGVKTDLLGVAPEIVERHGAVSEEAVRLMAAGAQRVFNAYCALAVTGIAGPTGGTAEKPVGTVWLAAAAGEHVRALKRIFPGDREEIRRRGAQAALDLLRRLLGAA
;
A
#
# COMPACT_ATOMS: atom_id res chain seq x y z
N MET A 1 9.79 -26.34 -52.16
CA MET A 1 10.35 -26.49 -53.52
C MET A 1 9.34 -25.92 -54.50
N ALA A 2 9.79 -24.94 -55.31
CA ALA A 2 9.39 -24.54 -56.69
C ALA A 2 7.92 -24.75 -57.17
N ALA A 3 7.32 -23.93 -58.03
CA ALA A 3 7.63 -22.65 -58.66
C ALA A 3 6.38 -22.19 -59.44
N VAL A 4 6.38 -20.90 -59.76
CA VAL A 4 5.44 -20.04 -60.49
C VAL A 4 5.18 -20.46 -61.96
N ARG A 5 4.00 -20.14 -62.54
CA ARG A 5 3.83 -19.47 -63.86
C ARG A 5 2.37 -19.07 -64.22
N HIS A 6 2.22 -17.78 -64.57
CA HIS A 6 1.07 -17.09 -65.22
C HIS A 6 0.91 -17.45 -66.72
N PRO A 7 -0.12 -16.95 -67.44
CA PRO A 7 0.02 -15.67 -68.20
C PRO A 7 -1.25 -14.81 -68.47
N GLY A 8 -1.02 -13.51 -68.75
CA GLY A 8 -1.76 -12.62 -69.69
C GLY A 8 -2.92 -11.78 -69.13
N ALA A 9 -2.87 -10.46 -68.89
CA ALA A 9 -2.28 -9.24 -69.52
C ALA A 9 -3.12 -8.64 -70.68
N HIS A 10 -3.62 -7.40 -70.51
CA HIS A 10 -3.59 -6.20 -71.40
C HIS A 10 -4.54 -5.11 -70.81
N LEU A 11 -3.98 -4.02 -70.24
CA LEU A 11 -3.83 -2.63 -70.78
C LEU A 11 -5.17 -1.85 -70.89
N LEU A 12 -5.36 -0.58 -70.48
CA LEU A 12 -4.62 0.49 -69.81
C LEU A 12 -5.65 1.62 -69.51
N ASP A 13 -5.63 2.22 -68.31
CA ASP A 13 -5.37 3.65 -68.07
C ASP A 13 -5.58 4.04 -66.59
N HIS A 14 -4.61 4.81 -66.08
CA HIS A 14 -4.45 5.36 -64.72
C HIS A 14 -4.49 6.91 -64.81
N PRO A 15 -4.76 7.72 -63.75
CA PRO A 15 -3.98 7.71 -62.49
C PRO A 15 -4.76 7.95 -61.17
N ALA A 16 -4.01 7.84 -60.06
CA ALA A 16 -4.42 7.90 -58.64
C ALA A 16 -4.22 9.33 -58.01
N PRO A 17 -4.14 9.50 -56.67
CA PRO A 17 -5.21 9.55 -55.66
C PRO A 17 -5.18 10.86 -54.81
N ASP A 18 -6.24 11.17 -54.02
CA ASP A 18 -6.12 11.91 -52.73
C ASP A 18 -7.41 11.91 -51.89
N HIS A 19 -7.25 11.67 -50.57
CA HIS A 19 -8.25 11.74 -49.47
C HIS A 19 -8.33 13.17 -48.87
N PRO A 20 -9.14 13.49 -47.82
CA PRO A 20 -10.52 13.15 -47.49
C PRO A 20 -11.40 14.40 -47.19
N ARG A 21 -12.71 14.19 -47.07
CA ARG A 21 -13.76 15.19 -46.80
C ARG A 21 -13.74 15.73 -45.36
N ARG A 22 -13.81 17.06 -45.22
CA ARG A 22 -14.24 17.80 -44.01
C ARG A 22 -15.72 18.15 -44.13
N LEU A 23 -16.53 17.92 -43.10
CA LEU A 23 -17.74 18.71 -42.79
C LEU A 23 -18.08 18.60 -41.27
N PRO A 24 -18.82 19.58 -40.69
CA PRO A 24 -18.58 20.09 -39.34
C PRO A 24 -19.49 19.54 -38.23
N HIS A 25 -19.04 19.70 -36.98
CA HIS A 25 -19.80 19.48 -35.74
C HIS A 25 -20.89 20.55 -35.52
N PRO A 26 -22.08 20.17 -35.00
CA PRO A 26 -23.04 21.11 -34.44
C PRO A 26 -22.82 21.32 -32.92
N VAL A 27 -23.00 22.56 -32.50
CA VAL A 27 -23.06 23.05 -31.11
C VAL A 27 -24.54 23.33 -30.79
N VAL A 28 -25.13 22.70 -29.76
CA VAL A 28 -26.30 23.23 -29.01
C VAL A 28 -26.38 22.59 -27.61
N GLY A 29 -26.61 23.42 -26.59
CA GLY A 29 -27.14 22.98 -25.29
C GLY A 29 -27.00 23.99 -24.13
N GLU A 30 -27.60 25.18 -24.23
CA GLU A 30 -27.91 26.03 -23.06
C GLU A 30 -29.34 25.78 -22.56
N PRO A 31 -29.63 25.92 -21.25
CA PRO A 31 -30.96 25.80 -20.68
C PRO A 31 -31.77 27.11 -20.72
N ALA A 32 -33.08 26.97 -20.88
CA ALA A 32 -34.05 28.06 -20.91
C ALA A 32 -34.27 28.71 -19.53
N ALA A 33 -34.32 30.05 -19.51
CA ALA A 33 -34.80 30.85 -18.38
C ALA A 33 -36.04 31.67 -18.80
N LEU A 34 -37.10 31.55 -18.00
CA LEU A 34 -38.33 32.33 -18.05
C LEU A 34 -38.07 33.77 -17.60
N GLY A 35 -38.58 34.74 -18.38
CA GLY A 35 -38.35 36.16 -18.15
C GLY A 35 -39.23 36.80 -17.07
N ARG A 36 -38.83 38.01 -16.65
CA ARG A 36 -39.72 39.14 -16.33
C ARG A 36 -38.94 40.48 -16.38
N ALA A 37 -39.62 41.45 -16.98
CA ALA A 37 -39.34 42.86 -17.29
C ALA A 37 -38.47 43.73 -16.33
N ALA A 38 -37.45 44.38 -16.93
CA ALA A 38 -37.14 45.84 -17.10
C ALA A 38 -37.28 46.88 -15.94
N PRO A 39 -36.68 48.11 -16.05
CA PRO A 39 -35.25 48.43 -16.13
C PRO A 39 -34.83 49.60 -15.19
N GLY A 40 -33.52 49.80 -14.95
CA GLY A 40 -33.06 50.99 -14.21
C GLY A 40 -31.54 51.20 -14.08
N ARG A 41 -30.99 52.03 -14.98
CA ARG A 41 -29.83 52.95 -14.87
C ARG A 41 -28.39 52.41 -14.70
N ALA A 42 -27.57 52.92 -15.60
CA ALA A 42 -26.13 52.83 -15.74
C ALA A 42 -25.32 53.52 -14.62
N ARG A 43 -24.08 53.03 -14.42
CA ARG A 43 -22.82 53.81 -14.43
C ARG A 43 -21.63 52.83 -14.37
N GLY A 44 -20.75 52.90 -15.35
CA GLY A 44 -19.49 52.17 -15.39
C GLY A 44 -18.34 52.95 -14.77
N VAL A 45 -17.28 52.24 -14.41
CA VAL A 45 -15.90 52.73 -14.23
C VAL A 45 -14.95 51.54 -14.51
N ASP A 46 -14.27 51.60 -15.66
CA ASP A 46 -12.95 51.01 -15.98
C ASP A 46 -11.88 51.58 -15.00
N ASP A 47 -10.77 50.96 -14.63
CA ASP A 47 -9.74 50.32 -15.46
C ASP A 47 -8.60 49.83 -14.54
N GLY A 48 -7.75 48.94 -15.05
CA GLY A 48 -6.32 48.96 -14.67
C GLY A 48 -5.68 47.66 -14.14
N VAL A 49 -5.42 46.70 -15.01
CA VAL A 49 -4.36 45.67 -14.82
C VAL A 49 -3.30 45.88 -15.91
N PRO A 50 -2.01 46.07 -15.58
CA PRO A 50 -0.98 46.13 -16.61
C PRO A 50 -0.42 44.73 -16.90
N VAL A 51 -0.60 44.31 -18.15
CA VAL A 51 0.10 43.22 -18.82
C VAL A 51 1.45 43.75 -19.33
N LEU A 52 2.56 43.12 -18.96
CA LEU A 52 3.90 43.41 -19.49
C LEU A 52 4.24 42.41 -20.61
N ARG A 53 4.42 42.94 -21.83
CA ARG A 53 5.06 42.25 -22.96
C ARG A 53 6.33 42.99 -23.39
N GLN A 54 7.41 42.21 -23.44
CA GLN A 54 8.57 42.22 -24.35
C GLN A 54 9.34 43.51 -24.62
N THR A 55 10.67 43.43 -24.41
CA THR A 55 11.64 43.74 -25.47
C THR A 55 12.90 42.87 -25.32
N ALA A 56 13.25 42.16 -26.39
CA ALA A 56 14.56 41.57 -26.62
C ALA A 56 15.50 42.62 -27.23
N ARG A 57 16.77 42.65 -26.80
CA ARG A 57 17.90 43.15 -27.60
C ARG A 57 19.17 42.39 -27.23
N ASP A 58 19.75 41.77 -28.26
CA ASP A 58 21.13 41.28 -28.30
C ASP A 58 22.11 42.45 -28.16
N SER A 59 23.17 42.26 -27.36
CA SER A 59 24.58 42.49 -27.74
C SER A 59 25.50 42.35 -26.52
N ASP A 60 26.39 41.37 -26.57
CA ASP A 60 27.70 41.34 -25.89
C ASP A 60 28.74 41.62 -27.01
N PRO A 61 29.88 42.32 -26.78
CA PRO A 61 30.98 41.73 -26.02
C PRO A 61 31.81 42.71 -25.16
N GLY A 62 32.41 42.20 -24.09
CA GLY A 62 33.85 42.44 -23.87
C GLY A 62 34.32 42.87 -22.47
N ARG A 63 34.83 41.87 -21.75
CA ARG A 63 36.07 41.85 -20.95
C ARG A 63 36.30 42.89 -19.84
N GLY A 64 36.56 42.37 -18.64
CA GLY A 64 37.61 42.91 -17.78
C GLY A 64 37.55 42.57 -16.29
N ALA A 65 38.17 41.42 -15.92
CA ALA A 65 38.86 41.09 -14.64
C ALA A 65 38.08 41.25 -13.31
N GLY A 66 38.03 40.29 -12.39
CA GLY A 66 38.99 39.28 -11.91
C GLY A 66 38.72 39.22 -10.37
N GLN A 67 38.91 38.16 -9.59
CA GLN A 67 39.73 36.95 -9.57
C GLN A 67 38.92 35.92 -8.75
N GLY A 68 38.90 34.61 -9.02
CA GLY A 68 40.03 33.67 -9.04
C GLY A 68 40.06 32.92 -7.70
N GLU A 69 40.30 31.62 -7.55
CA GLU A 69 40.75 30.48 -8.38
C GLU A 69 40.34 29.21 -7.57
N GLY A 70 40.15 27.99 -8.07
CA GLY A 70 40.87 27.17 -9.06
C GLY A 70 41.15 25.80 -8.40
N GLY A 71 41.22 24.64 -9.06
CA GLY A 71 41.21 24.30 -10.48
C GLY A 71 41.13 22.77 -10.69
N GLY A 72 40.82 22.35 -11.93
CA GLY A 72 40.76 20.96 -12.42
C GLY A 72 42.14 20.34 -12.74
N PRO A 73 42.34 19.44 -13.75
CA PRO A 73 41.47 19.15 -14.91
C PRO A 73 41.33 17.66 -15.35
N GLU A 74 40.31 17.38 -16.18
CA GLU A 74 40.20 16.21 -17.06
C GLU A 74 40.95 16.42 -18.40
N ARG A 75 41.49 15.34 -18.99
CA ARG A 75 41.87 15.28 -20.41
C ARG A 75 41.39 13.99 -21.05
N LEU A 76 40.91 14.13 -22.28
CA LEU A 76 40.36 13.12 -23.17
C LEU A 76 41.39 12.78 -24.27
N HIS A 77 41.64 11.50 -24.56
CA HIS A 77 42.22 11.06 -25.85
C HIS A 77 41.67 9.69 -26.29
N ARG A 78 41.64 9.51 -27.61
CA ARG A 78 40.83 8.57 -28.40
C ARG A 78 41.74 7.59 -29.16
N ARG A 79 41.21 6.39 -29.46
CA ARG A 79 41.60 5.34 -30.45
C ARG A 79 42.64 4.29 -30.01
N ASP A 80 42.26 3.01 -30.06
CA ASP A 80 42.62 2.09 -31.17
C ASP A 80 41.91 0.72 -31.05
N ASP A 81 41.38 0.24 -32.17
CA ASP A 81 40.84 -1.10 -32.40
C ASP A 81 41.98 -2.07 -32.80
N ARG A 82 42.02 -3.28 -32.21
CA ARG A 82 42.68 -4.44 -32.82
C ARG A 82 41.93 -5.75 -32.59
N VAL A 83 41.52 -6.33 -33.71
CA VAL A 83 41.03 -7.69 -33.93
C VAL A 83 42.20 -8.69 -33.90
N VAL A 84 42.04 -9.85 -33.25
CA VAL A 84 42.73 -11.11 -33.65
C VAL A 84 41.78 -12.30 -33.46
N ARG A 85 41.83 -13.23 -34.42
CA ARG A 85 40.92 -14.36 -34.69
C ARG A 85 41.70 -15.69 -34.57
N VAL A 86 40.94 -16.77 -34.34
CA VAL A 86 41.20 -18.24 -34.52
C VAL A 86 42.27 -18.87 -33.60
N GLU A 87 42.23 -20.12 -33.11
CA GLU A 87 41.66 -21.44 -33.49
C GLU A 87 41.85 -22.38 -32.26
N GLY A 88 40.93 -23.23 -31.78
CA GLY A 88 40.62 -24.57 -32.32
C GLY A 88 40.96 -25.71 -31.31
N ARG A 89 39.97 -26.59 -31.06
CA ARG A 89 40.00 -27.98 -30.53
C ARG A 89 39.92 -28.32 -29.02
N ALA A 90 38.72 -28.80 -28.68
CA ALA A 90 38.35 -30.14 -28.19
C ALA A 90 38.93 -30.71 -26.87
N GLY A 91 38.02 -31.07 -25.96
CA GLY A 91 38.21 -32.21 -25.04
C GLY A 91 37.55 -32.05 -23.66
N GLY A 92 36.50 -32.85 -23.41
CA GLY A 92 36.19 -33.41 -22.08
C GLY A 92 35.38 -32.57 -21.09
N ALA A 93 34.10 -32.91 -20.93
CA ALA A 93 33.39 -32.83 -19.64
C ALA A 93 33.90 -33.97 -18.71
N PRO A 94 33.65 -34.01 -17.37
CA PRO A 94 32.50 -33.39 -16.71
C PRO A 94 32.69 -32.84 -15.27
N LEU A 95 31.65 -32.10 -14.85
CA LEU A 95 31.10 -31.93 -13.50
C LEU A 95 31.99 -31.35 -12.38
N GLY A 96 31.68 -30.11 -11.98
CA GLY A 96 32.07 -29.58 -10.68
C GLY A 96 31.75 -28.09 -10.49
N GLY A 97 30.65 -27.80 -9.78
CA GLY A 97 30.53 -26.71 -8.79
C GLY A 97 30.88 -25.25 -9.13
N LEU A 98 29.85 -24.41 -8.99
CA LEU A 98 29.84 -23.05 -8.42
C LEU A 98 30.33 -21.86 -9.27
N VAL A 99 29.39 -20.95 -9.52
CA VAL A 99 29.64 -19.52 -9.77
C VAL A 99 29.76 -18.77 -8.43
N PRO A 100 30.65 -17.77 -8.30
CA PRO A 100 31.00 -17.12 -7.03
C PRO A 100 30.32 -15.75 -6.80
N GLN A 101 30.20 -15.42 -5.51
CA GLN A 101 30.53 -14.16 -4.83
C GLN A 101 30.19 -12.81 -5.49
N LEU A 102 29.34 -12.02 -4.81
CA LEU A 102 29.45 -10.56 -4.73
C LEU A 102 28.98 -10.07 -3.34
N LEU A 103 29.90 -10.05 -2.36
CA LEU A 103 29.83 -9.15 -1.21
C LEU A 103 31.23 -8.63 -0.93
N GLY A 104 31.37 -7.30 -1.01
CA GLY A 104 32.63 -6.57 -0.93
C GLY A 104 33.25 -6.56 0.47
N SER A 105 34.50 -6.99 0.52
CA SER A 105 35.67 -6.38 1.19
C SER A 105 35.47 -5.51 2.44
N LEU A 106 36.04 -5.98 3.56
CA LEU A 106 36.62 -5.16 4.63
C LEU A 106 38.07 -5.63 4.90
N PRO A 107 39.03 -4.74 5.29
CA PRO A 107 40.45 -5.08 5.37
C PRO A 107 40.90 -5.66 6.72
N TRP A 108 41.91 -6.54 6.59
CA TRP A 108 42.91 -7.06 7.54
C TRP A 108 43.63 -5.95 8.35
N LEU A 109 44.36 -6.11 9.48
CA LEU A 109 45.01 -7.18 10.28
C LEU A 109 45.11 -6.67 11.74
N LEU A 110 45.20 -7.58 12.72
CA LEU A 110 46.37 -7.71 13.60
C LEU A 110 46.27 -9.00 14.45
N ARG A 111 47.30 -9.84 14.34
CA ARG A 111 47.52 -11.09 15.11
C ARG A 111 48.24 -10.78 16.42
N VAL A 112 47.85 -11.44 17.51
CA VAL A 112 48.78 -11.85 18.60
C VAL A 112 48.36 -13.23 19.15
N HIS A 113 49.34 -13.95 19.68
CA HIS A 113 49.53 -15.40 19.86
C HIS A 113 48.67 -16.19 20.87
N HIS A 114 48.56 -17.49 20.52
CA HIS A 114 48.50 -18.74 21.32
C HIS A 114 48.14 -18.75 22.82
N ALA A 115 47.18 -19.61 23.19
CA ALA A 115 47.45 -20.78 24.06
C ALA A 115 46.29 -21.82 24.13
N ARG A 116 46.65 -23.08 23.82
CA ARG A 116 46.27 -24.36 24.45
C ARG A 116 44.78 -24.80 24.58
N ARG A 117 44.46 -25.79 23.72
CA ARG A 117 43.83 -27.11 23.98
C ARG A 117 42.98 -27.28 25.26
N ARG A 118 41.72 -27.67 25.07
CA ARG A 118 41.13 -28.93 25.60
C ARG A 118 39.90 -29.31 24.78
N ARG A 119 39.70 -30.62 24.61
CA ARG A 119 38.69 -31.26 23.74
C ARG A 119 37.91 -32.26 24.61
N VAL A 120 36.62 -32.42 24.32
CA VAL A 120 35.71 -33.58 24.58
C VAL A 120 35.00 -33.60 25.97
N PRO A 121 33.76 -34.14 26.17
CA PRO A 121 32.78 -34.79 25.25
C PRO A 121 31.31 -34.27 25.29
N ASP A 122 30.54 -34.87 24.38
CA ASP A 122 29.08 -35.01 24.24
C ASP A 122 28.20 -35.15 25.50
N ARG A 123 26.96 -34.64 25.32
CA ARG A 123 25.65 -35.10 25.81
C ARG A 123 25.47 -35.32 27.32
N LEU A 124 24.51 -34.60 27.90
CA LEU A 124 23.33 -35.16 28.60
C LEU A 124 22.45 -34.03 29.15
N LEU A 125 21.15 -34.15 28.88
CA LEU A 125 19.96 -33.74 29.64
C LEU A 125 18.89 -33.10 28.76
N THR A 126 18.15 -34.00 28.12
CA THR A 126 16.69 -33.94 27.99
C THR A 126 16.05 -33.47 29.29
N ASP A 127 15.20 -32.45 29.20
CA ASP A 127 13.86 -32.44 29.79
C ASP A 127 13.06 -31.31 29.10
N ARG A 128 12.35 -31.67 28.03
CA ARG A 128 11.27 -30.84 27.53
C ARG A 128 10.12 -30.98 28.52
N VAL A 129 9.98 -30.00 29.40
CA VAL A 129 8.77 -29.85 30.23
C VAL A 129 7.58 -29.68 29.28
N PRO A 130 6.62 -30.62 29.23
CA PRO A 130 5.38 -30.39 28.51
C PRO A 130 4.54 -29.46 29.38
N LEU A 131 4.37 -28.22 28.96
CA LEU A 131 3.33 -27.36 29.53
C LEU A 131 1.97 -27.95 29.14
N PRO A 132 1.12 -28.36 30.10
CA PRO A 132 -0.23 -28.76 29.78
C PRO A 132 -1.03 -27.47 29.51
N LEU A 133 -1.09 -27.07 28.24
CA LEU A 133 -2.16 -26.17 27.80
C LEU A 133 -3.46 -26.89 28.08
N SER A 134 -4.16 -26.42 29.12
CA SER A 134 -5.42 -26.96 29.58
C SER A 134 -6.40 -26.88 28.41
N ARG A 135 -6.77 -28.03 27.85
CA ARG A 135 -7.83 -28.13 26.84
C ARG A 135 -9.14 -27.69 27.47
N ALA A 136 -9.51 -26.43 27.24
CA ALA A 136 -10.90 -26.00 27.32
C ALA A 136 -11.72 -26.85 26.33
N PRO A 137 -12.99 -27.16 26.62
CA PRO A 137 -13.80 -28.04 25.78
C PRO A 137 -13.89 -27.47 24.36
N GLU A 138 -13.31 -28.19 23.40
CA GLU A 138 -13.30 -27.88 21.97
C GLU A 138 -14.73 -27.97 21.43
N GLY A 139 -15.48 -26.87 21.47
CA GLY A 139 -16.55 -26.67 20.50
C GLY A 139 -15.93 -26.74 19.11
N ALA A 140 -16.51 -27.54 18.20
CA ALA A 140 -15.95 -27.84 16.88
C ALA A 140 -15.62 -26.56 16.10
N ARG A 141 -14.35 -26.13 16.14
CA ARG A 141 -13.86 -25.00 15.36
C ARG A 141 -13.71 -25.43 13.91
N VAL A 142 -14.14 -24.58 12.98
CA VAL A 142 -13.84 -24.81 11.57
C VAL A 142 -12.35 -24.53 11.38
N LYS A 143 -11.59 -25.60 11.16
CA LYS A 143 -10.18 -25.55 10.80
C LYS A 143 -10.07 -25.47 9.28
N LEU A 144 -9.26 -24.55 8.75
CA LEU A 144 -9.02 -24.46 7.30
C LEU A 144 -7.58 -24.10 6.98
N ASP A 145 -7.13 -24.55 5.81
CA ASP A 145 -5.91 -24.06 5.17
C ASP A 145 -6.25 -22.95 4.16
N LEU A 146 -5.38 -21.96 4.06
CA LEU A 146 -5.47 -20.90 3.05
C LEU A 146 -4.44 -21.17 1.93
N LEU A 147 -4.91 -21.20 0.69
CA LEU A 147 -4.09 -21.44 -0.50
C LEU A 147 -4.15 -20.24 -1.44
N THR A 148 -3.00 -19.63 -1.73
CA THR A 148 -2.89 -18.56 -2.72
C THR A 148 -2.21 -19.09 -3.98
N VAL A 149 -2.84 -18.88 -5.14
CA VAL A 149 -2.35 -19.35 -6.44
C VAL A 149 -1.82 -18.16 -7.21
N GLY A 150 -0.54 -18.21 -7.58
CA GLY A 150 0.13 -17.16 -8.37
C GLY A 150 1.64 -17.36 -8.39
N THR A 151 2.20 -17.55 -9.58
CA THR A 151 3.64 -17.75 -9.79
C THR A 151 4.42 -16.49 -9.44
N GLU A 152 3.85 -15.32 -9.68
CA GLU A 152 4.39 -14.01 -9.29
C GLU A 152 4.47 -13.83 -7.77
N LEU A 153 3.60 -14.51 -7.00
CA LEU A 153 3.65 -14.52 -5.54
C LEU A 153 4.85 -15.35 -5.04
N LEU A 154 5.08 -16.52 -5.66
CA LEU A 154 6.24 -17.35 -5.36
C LEU A 154 7.57 -16.64 -5.66
N LEU A 155 7.60 -15.87 -6.75
CA LEU A 155 8.76 -15.09 -7.16
C LEU A 155 8.94 -13.79 -6.34
N GLY A 156 7.94 -13.42 -5.52
CA GLY A 156 7.95 -12.18 -4.76
C GLY A 156 7.82 -10.91 -5.62
N HIS A 157 7.41 -11.03 -6.89
CA HIS A 157 7.10 -9.87 -7.73
C HIS A 157 5.87 -9.13 -7.23
N THR A 158 4.92 -9.87 -6.66
CA THR A 158 3.74 -9.32 -5.99
C THR A 158 3.74 -9.82 -4.56
N VAL A 159 3.60 -8.90 -3.60
CA VAL A 159 3.39 -9.28 -2.19
C VAL A 159 2.00 -9.87 -2.05
N ASP A 160 1.91 -11.03 -1.40
CA ASP A 160 0.63 -11.71 -1.14
C ASP A 160 -0.18 -10.99 -0.05
N THR A 161 -0.81 -9.89 -0.46
CA THR A 161 -1.71 -9.13 0.40
C THR A 161 -3.05 -9.83 0.60
N ASN A 162 -3.43 -10.73 -0.31
CA ASN A 162 -4.66 -11.50 -0.21
C ASN A 162 -4.62 -12.46 0.98
N ALA A 163 -3.51 -13.18 1.18
CA ALA A 163 -3.34 -14.07 2.32
C ALA A 163 -3.46 -13.32 3.65
N ALA A 164 -2.83 -12.15 3.75
CA ALA A 164 -2.91 -11.31 4.95
C ALA A 164 -4.34 -10.83 5.23
N GLU A 165 -5.10 -10.49 4.19
CA GLU A 165 -6.46 -10.00 4.32
C GLU A 165 -7.47 -11.11 4.66
N LEU A 166 -7.41 -12.23 3.95
CA LEU A 166 -8.19 -13.44 4.24
C LEU A 166 -7.89 -13.92 5.66
N GLY A 167 -6.62 -13.97 6.04
CA GLY A 167 -6.18 -14.33 7.38
C GLY A 167 -6.84 -13.50 8.47
N ARG A 168 -6.82 -12.16 8.33
CA ARG A 168 -7.46 -11.25 9.30
C ARG A 168 -8.98 -11.44 9.37
N ALA A 169 -9.65 -11.55 8.23
CA ALA A 169 -11.10 -11.62 8.17
C ALA A 169 -11.66 -12.97 8.64
N LEU A 170 -11.02 -14.08 8.26
CA LEU A 170 -11.37 -15.43 8.74
C LEU A 170 -11.09 -15.56 10.24
N ALA A 171 -9.92 -15.09 10.71
CA ALA A 171 -9.64 -15.04 12.13
C ALA A 171 -10.75 -14.27 12.85
N ALA A 172 -11.11 -13.06 12.41
CA ALA A 172 -12.20 -12.27 13.03
C ALA A 172 -13.57 -12.98 13.06
N ALA A 173 -13.80 -13.94 12.16
CA ALA A 173 -15.02 -14.75 12.13
C ALA A 173 -14.96 -15.99 13.05
N GLY A 174 -13.87 -16.18 13.81
CA GLY A 174 -13.69 -17.33 14.69
C GLY A 174 -13.17 -18.59 13.98
N VAL A 175 -12.68 -18.45 12.74
CA VAL A 175 -12.15 -19.55 11.95
C VAL A 175 -10.68 -19.76 12.29
N GLU A 176 -10.30 -21.01 12.55
CA GLU A 176 -8.91 -21.37 12.85
C GLU A 176 -8.16 -21.67 11.55
N ILE A 177 -7.12 -20.89 11.27
CA ILE A 177 -6.26 -21.09 10.10
C ILE A 177 -5.00 -21.82 10.54
N ASP A 178 -4.80 -23.05 10.05
CA ASP A 178 -3.63 -23.87 10.41
C ASP A 178 -2.40 -23.44 9.61
N ARG A 179 -2.60 -23.14 8.33
CA ARG A 179 -1.50 -22.95 7.38
C ARG A 179 -1.89 -22.03 6.23
N HIS A 180 -0.92 -21.22 5.81
CA HIS A 180 -0.93 -20.52 4.52
C HIS A 180 0.02 -21.22 3.56
N ILE A 181 -0.43 -21.44 2.33
CA ILE A 181 0.32 -22.12 1.27
C ILE A 181 0.25 -21.23 0.03
N THR A 182 1.39 -20.98 -0.61
CA THR A 182 1.44 -20.34 -1.92
C THR A 182 1.91 -21.36 -2.95
N VAL A 183 1.22 -21.44 -4.10
CA VAL A 183 1.55 -22.38 -5.19
C VAL A 183 1.59 -21.67 -6.54
N ALA A 184 2.33 -22.27 -7.48
CA ALA A 184 2.39 -21.82 -8.86
C ALA A 184 1.06 -22.08 -9.58
N ASP A 185 0.85 -21.38 -10.70
CA ASP A 185 -0.29 -21.55 -11.63
C ASP A 185 -0.16 -22.85 -12.45
N ARG A 186 0.01 -23.98 -11.76
CA ARG A 186 0.11 -25.31 -12.38
C ARG A 186 -0.86 -26.27 -11.72
N ALA A 187 -1.61 -26.99 -12.55
CA ALA A 187 -2.67 -27.87 -12.08
C ALA A 187 -2.18 -28.95 -11.09
N ASP A 188 -0.99 -29.52 -11.28
CA ASP A 188 -0.41 -30.50 -10.36
C ASP A 188 -0.06 -29.91 -8.98
N ALA A 189 0.49 -28.69 -8.95
CA ALA A 189 0.81 -28.00 -7.70
C ALA A 189 -0.47 -27.66 -6.90
N ILE A 190 -1.50 -27.15 -7.59
CA ILE A 190 -2.80 -26.83 -6.98
C ILE A 190 -3.47 -28.10 -6.46
N ARG A 191 -3.57 -29.17 -7.27
CA ARG A 191 -4.18 -30.44 -6.84
C ARG A 191 -3.48 -31.03 -5.62
N SER A 192 -2.15 -31.04 -5.61
CA SER A 192 -1.38 -31.58 -4.49
C SER A 192 -1.66 -30.81 -3.20
N ALA A 193 -1.61 -29.48 -3.24
CA ALA A 193 -1.85 -28.64 -2.07
C ALA A 193 -3.29 -28.75 -1.56
N VAL A 194 -4.28 -28.69 -2.45
CA VAL A 194 -5.70 -28.84 -2.09
C VAL A 194 -5.96 -30.22 -1.48
N ALA A 195 -5.42 -31.29 -2.06
CA ALA A 195 -5.58 -32.65 -1.54
C ALA A 195 -4.99 -32.81 -0.13
N GLU A 196 -3.79 -32.26 0.11
CA GLU A 196 -3.15 -32.29 1.41
C GLU A 196 -3.94 -31.48 2.46
N SER A 197 -4.39 -30.28 2.10
CA SER A 197 -5.20 -29.42 2.96
C SER A 197 -6.54 -30.07 3.33
N LEU A 198 -7.23 -30.71 2.36
CA LEU A 198 -8.47 -31.45 2.63
C LEU A 198 -8.24 -32.65 3.54
N ALA A 199 -7.10 -33.34 3.42
CA ALA A 199 -6.78 -34.48 4.29
C ALA A 199 -6.48 -34.06 5.73
N ARG A 200 -5.91 -32.86 5.94
CA ARG A 200 -5.47 -32.38 7.25
C ARG A 200 -6.49 -31.53 7.99
N ALA A 201 -7.04 -30.53 7.32
CA ALA A 201 -7.93 -29.52 7.91
C ALA A 201 -9.41 -29.83 7.63
N GLY A 202 -9.71 -30.63 6.61
CA GLY A 202 -11.08 -30.88 6.16
C GLY A 202 -11.72 -29.70 5.41
N ALA A 203 -11.09 -28.53 5.38
CA ALA A 203 -11.50 -27.39 4.58
C ALA A 203 -10.30 -26.63 4.01
N VAL A 204 -10.46 -26.07 2.80
CA VAL A 204 -9.47 -25.20 2.16
C VAL A 204 -10.14 -24.04 1.44
N LEU A 205 -9.58 -22.84 1.62
CA LEU A 205 -9.97 -21.65 0.88
C LEU A 205 -8.85 -21.29 -0.08
N THR A 206 -9.16 -21.25 -1.37
CA THR A 206 -8.21 -20.88 -2.42
C THR A 206 -8.50 -19.47 -2.94
N THR A 207 -7.47 -18.73 -3.32
CA THR A 207 -7.60 -17.44 -4.01
C THR A 207 -6.62 -17.35 -5.17
N GLY A 208 -7.10 -16.96 -6.35
CA GLY A 208 -6.30 -16.89 -7.58
C GLY A 208 -6.60 -18.02 -8.59
N GLY A 209 -6.25 -17.78 -9.86
CA GLY A 209 -6.42 -18.75 -10.94
C GLY A 209 -7.88 -19.05 -11.34
N LEU A 210 -8.80 -18.10 -11.16
CA LEU A 210 -10.22 -18.17 -11.59
C LEU A 210 -10.55 -17.24 -12.76
N GLY A 211 -9.56 -16.53 -13.29
CA GLY A 211 -9.72 -15.69 -14.46
C GLY A 211 -9.97 -16.49 -15.74
N PRO A 212 -10.04 -15.82 -16.89
CA PRO A 212 -10.28 -16.46 -18.17
C PRO A 212 -9.00 -16.93 -18.87
N THR A 213 -7.81 -16.71 -18.32
CA THR A 213 -6.56 -16.95 -19.05
C THR A 213 -6.16 -18.43 -19.03
N ARG A 214 -5.14 -18.79 -19.83
CA ARG A 214 -4.65 -20.18 -19.87
C ARG A 214 -4.00 -20.63 -18.56
N ASP A 215 -3.50 -19.68 -17.78
CA ASP A 215 -2.83 -19.95 -16.51
C ASP A 215 -3.86 -20.04 -15.36
N ASP A 216 -5.12 -19.63 -15.59
CA ASP A 216 -6.23 -19.75 -14.65
C ASP A 216 -6.79 -21.19 -14.58
N VAL A 217 -6.01 -22.09 -13.99
CA VAL A 217 -6.32 -23.53 -13.93
C VAL A 217 -6.89 -24.00 -12.60
N THR A 218 -7.07 -23.13 -11.61
CA THR A 218 -7.48 -23.51 -10.23
C THR A 218 -8.78 -24.29 -10.22
N LYS A 219 -9.82 -23.75 -10.87
CA LYS A 219 -11.14 -24.38 -10.93
C LYS A 219 -11.10 -25.76 -11.59
N THR A 220 -10.38 -25.88 -12.70
CA THR A 220 -10.23 -27.14 -13.44
C THR A 220 -9.48 -28.18 -12.61
N ALA A 221 -8.37 -27.78 -11.99
CA ALA A 221 -7.56 -28.63 -11.13
C ALA A 221 -8.37 -29.18 -9.94
N VAL A 222 -9.15 -28.32 -9.28
CA VAL A 222 -10.02 -28.72 -8.16
C VAL A 222 -11.16 -29.65 -8.63
N ALA A 223 -11.78 -29.36 -9.78
CA ALA A 223 -12.84 -30.19 -10.35
C ALA A 223 -12.34 -31.62 -10.63
N GLU A 224 -11.18 -31.74 -11.27
CA GLU A 224 -10.53 -33.03 -11.54
C GLU A 224 -10.20 -33.79 -10.25
N LEU A 225 -9.67 -33.11 -9.24
CA LEU A 225 -9.34 -33.72 -7.95
C LEU A 225 -10.58 -34.32 -7.26
N LEU A 226 -11.73 -33.65 -7.40
CA LEU A 226 -13.01 -34.09 -6.82
C LEU A 226 -13.82 -35.00 -7.76
N GLY A 227 -13.29 -35.35 -8.93
CA GLY A 227 -13.99 -36.18 -9.92
C GLY A 227 -15.26 -35.54 -10.48
N ARG A 228 -15.32 -34.21 -10.57
CA ARG A 228 -16.47 -33.46 -11.08
C ARG A 228 -16.20 -32.94 -12.49
N ALA A 229 -17.17 -33.11 -13.38
CA ALA A 229 -17.11 -32.50 -14.72
C ALA A 229 -17.33 -30.98 -14.63
N LEU A 230 -16.72 -30.21 -15.53
CA LEU A 230 -17.07 -28.80 -15.71
C LEU A 230 -18.29 -28.69 -16.63
N VAL A 231 -19.35 -28.04 -16.15
CA VAL A 231 -20.59 -27.80 -16.87
C VAL A 231 -20.77 -26.31 -17.11
N LEU A 232 -21.36 -25.94 -18.25
CA LEU A 232 -21.67 -24.54 -18.53
C LEU A 232 -22.88 -24.11 -17.69
N ASP A 233 -22.74 -23.02 -16.94
CA ASP A 233 -23.86 -22.35 -16.29
C ASP A 233 -24.36 -21.22 -17.20
N ASP A 234 -25.53 -21.43 -17.81
CA ASP A 234 -26.12 -20.49 -18.77
C ASP A 234 -26.49 -19.14 -18.11
N ALA A 235 -26.85 -19.13 -16.82
CA ALA A 235 -27.19 -17.91 -16.11
C ALA A 235 -25.95 -17.04 -15.84
N LEU A 236 -24.84 -17.67 -15.43
CA LEU A 236 -23.54 -17.01 -15.31
C LEU A 236 -23.04 -16.50 -16.65
N LEU A 237 -23.16 -17.30 -17.71
CA LEU A 237 -22.77 -16.88 -19.06
C LEU A 237 -23.59 -15.67 -19.50
N HIS A 238 -24.90 -15.67 -19.28
CA HIS A 238 -25.76 -14.54 -19.61
C HIS A 238 -25.38 -13.28 -18.84
N GLY A 239 -25.19 -13.38 -17.51
CA GLY A 239 -24.78 -12.24 -16.68
C GLY A 239 -23.40 -11.69 -17.06
N LEU A 240 -22.48 -12.56 -17.47
CA LEU A 240 -21.19 -12.18 -18.05
C LEU A 240 -21.38 -11.36 -19.34
N GLU A 241 -22.17 -11.87 -20.29
CA GLU A 241 -22.44 -11.15 -21.54
C GLU A 241 -23.09 -9.79 -21.29
N GLU A 242 -24.08 -9.70 -20.39
CA GLU A 242 -24.73 -8.44 -20.00
C GLU A 242 -23.74 -7.45 -19.37
N ARG A 243 -22.82 -7.93 -18.54
CA ARG A 243 -21.76 -7.10 -17.96
C ARG A 243 -20.85 -6.52 -19.07
N PHE A 244 -20.44 -7.34 -20.04
CA PHE A 244 -19.64 -6.85 -21.18
C PHE A 244 -20.41 -5.84 -22.03
N ARG A 245 -21.72 -6.02 -22.23
CA ARG A 245 -22.59 -5.02 -22.90
C ARG A 245 -22.64 -3.71 -22.13
N THR A 246 -22.92 -3.76 -20.83
CA THR A 246 -23.06 -2.59 -19.95
C THR A 246 -21.75 -1.78 -19.86
N LEU A 247 -20.61 -2.46 -19.89
CA LEU A 247 -19.28 -1.83 -19.89
C LEU A 247 -18.84 -1.31 -21.28
N GLY A 248 -19.67 -1.45 -22.32
CA GLY A 248 -19.34 -1.04 -23.69
C GLY A 248 -18.23 -1.87 -24.34
N ARG A 249 -18.05 -3.13 -23.89
CA ARG A 249 -16.98 -4.04 -24.33
C ARG A 249 -17.52 -5.23 -25.12
N TRP A 250 -18.61 -5.04 -25.86
CA TRP A 250 -19.21 -6.09 -26.69
C TRP A 250 -18.53 -6.18 -28.07
N PRO A 251 -18.28 -7.39 -28.63
CA PRO A 251 -18.62 -8.71 -28.10
C PRO A 251 -17.71 -9.16 -26.94
N MET A 252 -18.27 -9.98 -26.03
CA MET A 252 -17.48 -10.64 -24.99
C MET A 252 -16.44 -11.58 -25.65
N PRO A 253 -15.16 -11.53 -25.28
CA PRO A 253 -14.17 -12.47 -25.79
C PRO A 253 -14.52 -13.92 -25.44
N GLU A 254 -14.33 -14.85 -26.38
CA GLU A 254 -14.68 -16.27 -26.23
C GLU A 254 -14.01 -16.91 -25.00
N VAL A 255 -12.78 -16.49 -24.69
CA VAL A 255 -12.02 -16.98 -23.57
C VAL A 255 -12.72 -16.74 -22.22
N ASN A 256 -13.55 -15.70 -22.10
CA ASN A 256 -14.33 -15.42 -20.89
C ASN A 256 -15.45 -16.42 -20.63
N ARG A 257 -15.90 -17.19 -21.63
CA ARG A 257 -16.90 -18.26 -21.43
C ARG A 257 -16.40 -19.32 -20.47
N SER A 258 -15.09 -19.56 -20.41
CA SER A 258 -14.46 -20.45 -19.42
C SER A 258 -14.83 -20.08 -17.98
N GLN A 259 -15.13 -18.81 -17.69
CA GLN A 259 -15.51 -18.35 -16.35
C GLN A 259 -16.92 -18.80 -15.95
N ALA A 260 -17.79 -19.09 -16.92
CA ALA A 260 -19.13 -19.66 -16.72
C ALA A 260 -19.13 -21.20 -16.65
N MET A 261 -18.02 -21.86 -16.97
CA MET A 261 -17.87 -23.30 -16.75
C MET A 261 -17.66 -23.56 -15.25
N ILE A 262 -18.53 -24.28 -14.57
CA ILE A 262 -18.42 -24.55 -13.13
C ILE A 262 -18.35 -26.05 -12.87
N PRO A 263 -17.68 -26.52 -11.80
CA PRO A 263 -17.71 -27.93 -11.45
C PRO A 263 -19.13 -28.37 -11.10
N GLU A 264 -19.53 -29.54 -11.57
CA GLU A 264 -20.84 -30.12 -11.27
C GLU A 264 -21.08 -30.22 -9.76
N GLY A 265 -22.24 -29.73 -9.30
CA GLY A 265 -22.60 -29.68 -7.88
C GLY A 265 -21.96 -28.52 -7.10
N ALA A 266 -21.17 -27.66 -7.74
CA ALA A 266 -20.65 -26.45 -7.10
C ALA A 266 -21.77 -25.43 -6.85
N THR A 267 -21.77 -24.83 -5.66
CA THR A 267 -22.56 -23.64 -5.39
C THR A 267 -21.78 -22.42 -5.88
N VAL A 268 -22.41 -21.66 -6.79
CA VAL A 268 -21.87 -20.40 -7.30
C VAL A 268 -21.98 -19.31 -6.24
N LEU A 269 -20.89 -18.58 -6.02
CA LEU A 269 -20.86 -17.38 -5.19
C LEU A 269 -20.85 -16.15 -6.12
N PRO A 270 -21.95 -15.36 -6.17
CA PRO A 270 -22.07 -14.24 -7.09
C PRO A 270 -20.95 -13.21 -6.91
N ASN A 271 -20.39 -12.74 -8.02
CA ASN A 271 -19.36 -11.69 -8.02
C ASN A 271 -19.83 -10.45 -8.78
N PRO A 272 -20.51 -9.48 -8.13
CA PRO A 272 -20.92 -8.24 -8.78
C PRO A 272 -19.72 -7.33 -9.14
N ARG A 273 -18.54 -7.57 -8.54
CA ARG A 273 -17.35 -6.73 -8.67
C ARG A 273 -16.44 -7.12 -9.83
N GLY A 274 -16.57 -8.34 -10.34
CA GLY A 274 -15.77 -8.85 -11.45
C GLY A 274 -16.51 -9.83 -12.35
N THR A 275 -15.75 -10.64 -13.10
CA THR A 275 -16.29 -11.63 -14.05
C THR A 275 -16.17 -13.06 -13.54
N ALA A 276 -15.18 -13.36 -12.70
CA ALA A 276 -14.98 -14.69 -12.14
C ALA A 276 -15.90 -14.89 -10.91
N PRO A 277 -16.87 -15.81 -10.92
CA PRO A 277 -17.61 -16.13 -9.71
C PRO A 277 -16.70 -16.82 -8.69
N GLY A 278 -17.05 -16.72 -7.41
CA GLY A 278 -16.50 -17.65 -6.42
C GLY A 278 -17.23 -18.98 -6.50
N LEU A 279 -16.63 -20.02 -5.93
CA LEU A 279 -17.19 -21.35 -5.93
C LEU A 279 -17.11 -21.97 -4.54
N TRP A 280 -18.15 -22.70 -4.17
CA TRP A 280 -18.27 -23.42 -2.91
C TRP A 280 -18.65 -24.86 -3.18
N MET A 281 -17.81 -25.80 -2.75
CA MET A 281 -17.98 -27.23 -3.03
C MET A 281 -17.75 -28.06 -1.78
N GLU A 282 -18.60 -29.05 -1.57
CA GLU A 282 -18.45 -30.04 -0.52
C GLU A 282 -18.38 -31.43 -1.16
N ASP A 283 -17.43 -32.24 -0.70
CA ASP A 283 -17.34 -33.63 -1.14
C ASP A 283 -18.23 -34.56 -0.30
N GLU A 284 -18.31 -35.83 -0.70
CA GLU A 284 -19.14 -36.84 -0.04
C GLU A 284 -18.75 -37.10 1.43
N ARG A 285 -17.54 -36.72 1.83
CA ARG A 285 -17.03 -36.86 3.20
C ARG A 285 -17.26 -35.58 4.03
N GLY A 286 -17.95 -34.59 3.47
CA GLY A 286 -18.21 -33.31 4.11
C GLY A 286 -17.01 -32.35 4.12
N ARG A 287 -15.97 -32.63 3.32
CA ARG A 287 -14.79 -31.76 3.21
C ARG A 287 -15.07 -30.62 2.25
N LEU A 288 -14.59 -29.43 2.61
CA LEU A 288 -15.00 -28.18 1.99
C LEU A 288 -13.88 -27.57 1.13
N VAL A 289 -14.19 -27.22 -0.11
CA VAL A 289 -13.32 -26.39 -0.96
C VAL A 289 -14.06 -25.11 -1.33
N MET A 290 -13.41 -23.99 -1.09
CA MET A 290 -13.88 -22.67 -1.49
C MET A 290 -12.86 -22.04 -2.43
N MET A 291 -13.33 -21.38 -3.48
CA MET A 291 -12.46 -20.73 -4.46
C MET A 291 -12.90 -19.28 -4.65
N LEU A 292 -11.97 -18.34 -4.48
CA LEU A 292 -12.17 -16.91 -4.66
C LEU A 292 -11.27 -16.36 -5.78
N PRO A 293 -11.69 -15.28 -6.47
CA PRO A 293 -10.86 -14.63 -7.47
C PRO A 293 -9.62 -14.00 -6.84
N GLY A 294 -8.50 -13.91 -7.58
CA GLY A 294 -7.25 -13.32 -7.07
C GLY A 294 -7.26 -11.78 -6.96
N VAL A 295 -8.23 -11.10 -7.57
CA VAL A 295 -8.32 -9.64 -7.51
C VAL A 295 -8.78 -9.20 -6.11
N PRO A 296 -7.99 -8.39 -5.37
CA PRO A 296 -8.27 -8.13 -3.95
C PRO A 296 -9.67 -7.57 -3.66
N ARG A 297 -10.15 -6.63 -4.48
CA ARG A 297 -11.48 -6.02 -4.31
C ARG A 297 -12.62 -7.03 -4.51
N GLU A 298 -12.45 -7.98 -5.43
CA GLU A 298 -13.43 -9.03 -5.68
C GLU A 298 -13.41 -10.05 -4.54
N MET A 299 -12.22 -10.57 -4.22
CA MET A 299 -11.98 -11.51 -3.13
C MET A 299 -12.62 -11.04 -1.82
N ARG A 300 -12.37 -9.78 -1.41
CA ARG A 300 -12.95 -9.19 -0.19
C ARG A 300 -14.47 -9.21 -0.20
N GLY A 301 -15.06 -8.81 -1.34
CA GLY A 301 -16.50 -8.76 -1.50
C GLY A 301 -17.12 -10.13 -1.27
N LEU A 302 -16.61 -11.15 -1.98
CA LEU A 302 -17.11 -12.52 -1.82
C LEU A 302 -16.82 -13.11 -0.45
N LEU A 303 -15.67 -12.79 0.15
CA LEU A 303 -15.35 -13.25 1.50
C LEU A 303 -16.42 -12.78 2.49
N VAL A 304 -16.69 -11.48 2.52
CA VAL A 304 -17.60 -10.86 3.48
C VAL A 304 -19.07 -11.19 3.20
N GLU A 305 -19.48 -11.15 1.93
CA GLU A 305 -20.89 -11.29 1.55
C GLU A 305 -21.32 -12.75 1.43
N GLU A 306 -20.40 -13.64 1.04
CA GLU A 306 -20.75 -15.02 0.68
C GLU A 306 -20.09 -16.08 1.59
N VAL A 307 -18.77 -16.01 1.79
CA VAL A 307 -18.02 -17.08 2.49
C VAL A 307 -18.23 -17.03 4.00
N LEU A 308 -18.01 -15.88 4.64
CA LEU A 308 -18.10 -15.74 6.09
C LEU A 308 -19.49 -16.09 6.65
N PRO A 309 -20.61 -15.61 6.07
CA PRO A 309 -21.95 -15.97 6.56
C PRO A 309 -22.21 -17.47 6.50
N ARG A 310 -21.73 -18.15 5.45
CA ARG A 310 -21.88 -19.60 5.29
C ARG A 310 -21.05 -20.40 6.29
N LEU A 311 -19.81 -19.99 6.55
CA LEU A 311 -18.95 -20.61 7.57
C LEU A 311 -19.56 -20.47 8.97
N VAL A 312 -20.04 -19.28 9.33
CA VAL A 312 -20.72 -19.04 10.61
C VAL A 312 -21.97 -19.90 10.75
N ALA A 313 -22.83 -19.95 9.73
CA ALA A 313 -24.02 -20.79 9.75
C ALA A 313 -23.68 -22.29 9.88
N ARG A 314 -22.60 -22.75 9.25
CA ARG A 314 -22.12 -24.15 9.37
C ARG A 314 -21.66 -24.45 10.79
N GLN A 315 -20.91 -23.56 11.43
CA GLN A 315 -20.43 -23.74 12.80
C GLN A 315 -21.58 -23.77 13.82
N GLN A 316 -22.60 -22.93 13.64
CA GLN A 316 -23.80 -22.91 14.48
C GLN A 316 -24.57 -24.24 14.41
N ARG A 317 -24.71 -24.83 13.21
CA ARG A 317 -25.37 -26.14 13.04
C ARG A 317 -24.60 -27.28 13.70
N ALA A 318 -23.29 -27.17 13.83
CA ALA A 318 -22.43 -28.16 14.47
C ALA A 318 -22.47 -28.12 16.02
N GLY A 319 -23.35 -27.32 16.63
CA GLY A 319 -23.52 -27.25 18.08
C GLY A 319 -22.43 -26.49 18.82
N GLY A 320 -21.55 -25.78 18.11
CA GLY A 320 -20.56 -24.91 18.73
C GLY A 320 -21.23 -23.66 19.30
N ALA A 321 -21.01 -23.36 20.59
CA ALA A 321 -21.27 -22.02 21.11
C ALA A 321 -20.51 -20.98 20.25
N PRO A 322 -21.05 -19.77 20.01
CA PRO A 322 -20.40 -18.76 19.18
C PRO A 322 -19.16 -18.22 19.90
N ALA A 323 -18.07 -18.96 19.78
CA ALA A 323 -16.74 -18.59 20.22
C ALA A 323 -16.15 -17.70 19.12
N VAL A 324 -16.11 -16.40 19.38
CA VAL A 324 -15.60 -15.41 18.42
C VAL A 324 -14.13 -15.16 18.68
N VAL A 325 -13.43 -14.71 17.64
CA VAL A 325 -12.15 -14.05 17.79
C VAL A 325 -12.39 -12.58 17.50
N LEU A 326 -12.37 -11.79 18.55
CA LEU A 326 -12.52 -10.34 18.44
C LEU A 326 -11.21 -9.68 18.77
N SER A 327 -10.91 -8.57 18.11
CA SER A 327 -9.73 -7.78 18.43
C SER A 327 -10.04 -6.30 18.45
N ARG A 328 -9.35 -5.59 19.35
CA ARG A 328 -9.29 -4.13 19.39
C ARG A 328 -7.86 -3.69 19.19
N THR A 329 -7.66 -2.62 18.45
CA THR A 329 -6.32 -2.07 18.21
C THR A 329 -6.22 -0.68 18.80
N VAL A 330 -5.28 -0.46 19.72
CA VAL A 330 -4.94 0.88 20.19
C VAL A 330 -3.87 1.44 19.26
N ARG A 331 -4.17 2.58 18.62
CA ARG A 331 -3.32 3.19 17.59
C ARG A 331 -2.37 4.19 18.23
N THR A 332 -1.06 3.98 18.08
CA THR A 332 -0.05 4.85 18.71
C THR A 332 0.93 5.45 17.71
N THR A 333 1.51 6.61 18.05
CA THR A 333 2.57 7.24 17.25
C THR A 333 3.55 8.04 18.12
N GLY A 334 4.73 8.33 17.55
CA GLY A 334 5.74 9.16 18.20
C GLY A 334 6.48 8.50 19.37
N ILE A 335 6.40 7.17 19.51
CA ILE A 335 7.13 6.37 20.50
C ILE A 335 7.73 5.11 19.86
N PRO A 336 9.01 4.76 20.14
CA PRO A 336 9.60 3.50 19.71
C PRO A 336 8.97 2.28 20.41
N GLU A 337 9.02 1.12 19.77
CA GLU A 337 8.46 -0.14 20.29
C GLU A 337 8.99 -0.50 21.68
N SER A 338 10.31 -0.46 21.88
CA SER A 338 10.93 -0.78 23.19
C SER A 338 10.44 0.13 24.31
N ALA A 339 10.36 1.44 24.06
CA ALA A 339 9.86 2.40 25.04
C ALA A 339 8.35 2.23 25.31
N LEU A 340 7.59 1.80 24.32
CA LEU A 340 6.18 1.47 24.49
C LEU A 340 6.00 0.19 25.31
N ALA A 341 6.82 -0.84 25.06
CA ALA A 341 6.83 -2.08 25.83
C ALA A 341 7.20 -1.85 27.31
N GLU A 342 8.19 -1.00 27.60
CA GLU A 342 8.52 -0.60 28.98
C GLU A 342 7.33 0.04 29.71
N ARG A 343 6.57 0.91 29.01
CA ARG A 343 5.35 1.52 29.58
C ARG A 343 4.21 0.53 29.80
N LEU A 344 4.18 -0.55 29.03
CA LEU A 344 3.15 -1.59 29.08
C LEU A 344 3.58 -2.81 29.91
N ALA A 345 4.70 -2.75 30.61
CA ALA A 345 5.17 -3.84 31.47
C ALA A 345 4.07 -4.27 32.47
N GLY A 346 3.74 -5.56 32.52
CA GLY A 346 2.69 -6.11 33.38
C GLY A 346 1.27 -6.08 32.80
N VAL A 347 1.04 -5.44 31.63
CA VAL A 347 -0.30 -5.42 31.02
C VAL A 347 -0.76 -6.80 30.60
N GLU A 348 0.13 -7.63 30.07
CA GLU A 348 -0.24 -8.95 29.51
C GLU A 348 -0.84 -9.87 30.58
N GLU A 349 -0.28 -9.84 31.80
CA GLU A 349 -0.81 -10.55 32.96
C GLU A 349 -2.17 -10.00 33.41
N GLU A 350 -2.37 -8.69 33.35
CA GLU A 350 -3.62 -8.02 33.73
C GLU A 350 -4.77 -8.27 32.76
N ILE A 351 -4.48 -8.47 31.48
CA ILE A 351 -5.51 -8.65 30.44
C ILE A 351 -5.78 -10.13 30.11
N ALA A 352 -5.06 -11.07 30.72
CA ALA A 352 -5.27 -12.50 30.50
C ALA A 352 -6.77 -12.89 30.68
N PRO A 353 -7.34 -13.74 29.82
CA PRO A 353 -6.69 -14.56 28.79
C PRO A 353 -6.57 -13.87 27.41
N LEU A 354 -6.71 -12.54 27.32
CA LEU A 354 -6.48 -11.82 26.07
C LEU A 354 -4.99 -11.81 25.71
N THR A 355 -4.68 -11.74 24.42
CA THR A 355 -3.30 -11.62 23.94
C THR A 355 -3.03 -10.22 23.40
N LEU A 356 -1.90 -9.62 23.76
CA LEU A 356 -1.41 -8.35 23.21
C LEU A 356 -0.34 -8.60 22.15
N ALA A 357 -0.39 -7.88 21.03
CA ALA A 357 0.62 -7.90 19.99
C ALA A 357 1.04 -6.48 19.60
N TYR A 358 2.34 -6.27 19.39
CA TYR A 358 2.92 -5.04 18.90
C TYR A 358 3.08 -5.12 17.38
N LEU A 359 2.57 -4.10 16.67
CA LEU A 359 2.53 -4.06 15.22
C LEU A 359 3.27 -2.78 14.74
N PRO A 360 4.60 -2.82 14.64
CA PRO A 360 5.38 -1.66 14.20
C PRO A 360 5.16 -1.34 12.72
N SER A 361 5.12 -0.04 12.41
CA SER A 361 5.00 0.50 11.05
C SER A 361 5.74 1.83 10.91
N VAL A 362 5.70 2.41 9.71
CA VAL A 362 6.21 3.78 9.47
C VAL A 362 5.38 4.85 10.22
N ASP A 363 4.11 4.57 10.49
CA ASP A 363 3.19 5.52 11.13
C ASP A 363 3.21 5.45 12.67
N GLY A 364 3.76 4.38 13.24
CA GLY A 364 3.83 4.15 14.68
C GLY A 364 3.81 2.68 15.05
N VAL A 365 3.51 2.37 16.31
CA VAL A 365 3.43 1.00 16.81
C VAL A 365 2.01 0.74 17.31
N ASP A 366 1.24 -0.03 16.56
CA ASP A 366 -0.13 -0.34 16.97
C ASP A 366 -0.14 -1.52 17.96
N LEU A 367 -1.07 -1.46 18.90
CA LEU A 367 -1.19 -2.45 19.98
C LEU A 367 -2.50 -3.21 19.79
N ARG A 368 -2.41 -4.44 19.29
CA ARG A 368 -3.58 -5.28 19.00
C ARG A 368 -3.86 -6.23 20.14
N ILE A 369 -5.02 -6.09 20.75
CA ILE A 369 -5.54 -6.96 21.80
C ILE A 369 -6.53 -7.92 21.16
N THR A 370 -6.38 -9.22 21.40
CA THR A 370 -7.25 -10.26 20.82
C THR A 370 -7.86 -11.14 21.90
N ALA A 371 -9.18 -11.28 21.84
CA ALA A 371 -9.95 -12.24 22.60
C ALA A 371 -10.11 -13.53 21.79
N TRP A 372 -9.68 -14.64 22.36
CA TRP A 372 -9.80 -15.95 21.74
C TRP A 372 -10.87 -16.76 22.43
N SER A 373 -11.86 -17.20 21.64
CA SER A 373 -12.78 -18.26 22.04
C SER A 373 -13.57 -17.96 23.31
N LEU A 374 -13.96 -16.70 23.47
CA LEU A 374 -14.85 -16.24 24.52
C LEU A 374 -16.26 -16.03 23.94
N PRO A 375 -17.31 -16.16 24.77
CA PRO A 375 -18.64 -15.66 24.41
C PRO A 375 -18.55 -14.20 23.98
N ARG A 376 -19.28 -13.81 22.94
CA ARG A 376 -19.18 -12.48 22.32
C ARG A 376 -19.28 -11.33 23.33
N GLU A 377 -20.28 -11.35 24.21
CA GLU A 377 -20.47 -10.30 25.24
C GLU A 377 -19.31 -10.23 26.25
N ASP A 378 -18.72 -11.37 26.59
CA ASP A 378 -17.55 -11.43 27.47
C ASP A 378 -16.29 -10.91 26.77
N ALA A 379 -16.10 -11.28 25.50
CA ALA A 379 -15.01 -10.81 24.66
C ALA A 379 -15.07 -9.28 24.49
N GLU A 380 -16.24 -8.72 24.15
CA GLU A 380 -16.42 -7.29 23.95
C GLU A 380 -16.14 -6.49 25.23
N ARG A 381 -16.64 -6.94 26.38
CA ARG A 381 -16.39 -6.29 27.67
C ARG A 381 -14.90 -6.32 28.05
N ARG A 382 -14.25 -7.48 27.98
CA ARG A 382 -12.83 -7.62 28.33
C ARG A 382 -11.93 -6.82 27.38
N LEU A 383 -12.25 -6.81 26.09
CA LEU A 383 -11.51 -6.03 25.10
C LEU A 383 -11.61 -4.52 25.37
N ALA A 384 -12.80 -4.03 25.74
CA ALA A 384 -12.98 -2.63 26.10
C ALA A 384 -12.14 -2.26 27.34
N ASP A 385 -12.21 -3.07 28.40
CA ASP A 385 -11.42 -2.85 29.62
C ASP A 385 -9.90 -2.90 29.35
N ALA A 386 -9.45 -3.83 28.51
CA ALA A 386 -8.05 -3.97 28.15
C ALA A 386 -7.55 -2.83 27.26
N ALA A 387 -8.34 -2.41 26.27
CA ALA A 387 -8.02 -1.27 25.41
C ALA A 387 -7.86 0.01 26.24
N GLU A 388 -8.75 0.23 27.22
CA GLU A 388 -8.68 1.38 28.12
C GLU A 388 -7.40 1.40 28.98
N ARG A 389 -6.99 0.23 29.52
CA ARG A 389 -5.73 0.10 30.27
C ARG A 389 -4.52 0.39 29.39
N VAL A 390 -4.48 -0.22 28.21
CA VAL A 390 -3.41 -0.02 27.22
C VAL A 390 -3.33 1.45 26.81
N ARG A 391 -4.48 2.08 26.52
CA ARG A 391 -4.58 3.50 26.17
C ARG A 391 -4.05 4.40 27.29
N THR A 392 -4.41 4.11 28.53
CA THR A 392 -3.95 4.87 29.70
C THR A 392 -2.42 4.83 29.83
N ARG A 393 -1.80 3.66 29.64
CA ARG A 393 -0.34 3.50 29.71
C ARG A 393 0.40 4.06 28.49
N ALA A 394 -0.20 3.95 27.30
CA ALA A 394 0.32 4.59 26.10
C ALA A 394 0.27 6.13 26.20
N GLY A 395 -0.69 6.67 26.95
CA GLY A 395 -0.85 8.10 27.21
C GLY A 395 -1.03 8.91 25.93
N ASP A 396 -0.38 10.07 25.83
CA ASP A 396 -0.50 10.96 24.67
C ASP A 396 0.00 10.36 23.35
N HIS A 397 0.65 9.20 23.37
CA HIS A 397 1.04 8.50 22.13
C HIS A 397 -0.14 7.83 21.45
N CYS A 398 -1.21 7.52 22.19
CA CYS A 398 -2.45 7.04 21.60
C CYS A 398 -3.17 8.19 20.87
N TYR A 399 -3.58 7.93 19.63
CA TYR A 399 -4.36 8.88 18.84
C TYR A 399 -5.74 8.36 18.44
N GLY A 400 -6.03 7.08 18.65
CA GLY A 400 -7.32 6.49 18.33
C GLY A 400 -7.32 4.98 18.48
N GLU A 401 -8.40 4.35 18.01
CA GLU A 401 -8.61 2.92 18.07
C GLU A 401 -9.03 2.35 16.71
N ASP A 402 -8.74 1.08 16.50
CA ASP A 402 -9.10 0.28 15.34
C ASP A 402 -8.71 0.94 14.00
N GLY A 403 -9.69 1.36 13.21
CA GLY A 403 -9.47 1.99 11.90
C GLY A 403 -9.17 3.48 11.95
N ALA A 404 -8.90 4.06 13.13
CA ALA A 404 -8.61 5.49 13.24
C ALA A 404 -7.37 5.88 12.41
N ASP A 405 -7.56 6.86 11.52
CA ASP A 405 -6.47 7.54 10.80
C ASP A 405 -6.14 8.86 11.50
N LEU A 406 -4.85 9.12 11.72
CA LEU A 406 -4.40 10.35 12.37
C LEU A 406 -4.80 11.62 11.60
N ALA A 407 -4.86 11.58 10.27
CA ALA A 407 -5.34 12.69 9.45
C ALA A 407 -6.81 13.00 9.74
N ALA A 408 -7.65 11.97 9.87
CA ALA A 408 -9.06 12.14 10.24
C ALA A 408 -9.19 12.74 11.65
N VAL A 409 -8.40 12.26 12.62
CA VAL A 409 -8.37 12.81 13.99
C VAL A 409 -8.02 14.30 14.00
N VAL A 410 -7.04 14.70 13.18
CA VAL A 410 -6.65 16.11 13.03
C VAL A 410 -7.75 16.95 12.39
N LEU A 411 -8.33 16.48 11.27
CA LEU A 411 -9.43 17.17 10.59
C LEU A 411 -10.62 17.37 11.53
N ASP A 412 -10.99 16.35 12.30
CA ASP A 412 -12.07 16.42 13.30
C ASP A 412 -11.75 17.39 14.44
N ALA A 413 -10.49 17.44 14.90
CA ALA A 413 -10.05 18.37 15.93
C ALA A 413 -10.12 19.83 15.48
N VAL A 414 -9.78 20.09 14.20
CA VAL A 414 -9.90 21.43 13.59
C VAL A 414 -11.36 21.78 13.33
N ARG A 415 -12.17 20.82 12.83
CA ARG A 415 -13.62 21.00 12.59
C ARG A 415 -14.37 21.40 13.85
N ARG A 416 -14.11 20.74 14.97
CA ARG A 416 -14.73 21.06 16.27
C ARG A 416 -14.44 22.48 16.74
N ARG A 417 -13.34 23.08 16.27
CA ARG A 417 -12.97 24.48 16.55
C ARG A 417 -13.46 25.45 15.48
N ARG A 418 -14.25 25.00 14.51
CA ARG A 418 -14.69 25.77 13.33
C ARG A 418 -13.50 26.40 12.58
N GLY A 419 -12.35 25.74 12.63
CA GLY A 419 -11.12 26.19 12.02
C GLY A 419 -10.97 25.69 10.58
N ARG A 420 -9.98 26.23 9.89
CA ARG A 420 -9.51 25.78 8.58
C ARG A 420 -8.04 25.40 8.68
N LEU A 421 -7.58 24.47 7.84
CA LEU A 421 -6.22 23.94 7.83
C LEU A 421 -5.54 24.21 6.48
N GLY A 422 -4.35 24.80 6.52
CA GLY A 422 -3.44 24.90 5.36
C GLY A 422 -2.12 24.17 5.63
N VAL A 423 -1.41 23.74 4.58
CA VAL A 423 -0.09 23.08 4.75
C VAL A 423 1.01 23.68 3.89
N ALA A 424 2.24 23.61 4.37
CA ALA A 424 3.47 23.95 3.64
C ALA A 424 4.46 22.78 3.67
N GLU A 425 4.74 22.21 2.50
CA GLU A 425 5.55 21.00 2.37
C GLU A 425 6.83 21.25 1.59
N SER A 426 7.95 20.71 2.05
CA SER A 426 9.17 20.59 1.26
C SER A 426 9.51 19.12 1.07
N CYS A 427 10.18 18.47 2.02
CA CYS A 427 10.70 17.11 1.81
C CYS A 427 9.62 16.03 1.63
N THR A 428 8.40 16.25 2.16
CA THR A 428 7.25 15.33 1.98
C THR A 428 6.67 15.38 0.57
N GLY A 429 6.82 16.50 -0.15
CA GLY A 429 6.49 16.60 -1.57
C GLY A 429 5.01 16.47 -1.90
N GLY A 430 4.11 16.90 -1.01
CA GLY A 430 2.66 16.80 -1.20
C GLY A 430 2.00 15.62 -0.46
N LEU A 431 2.79 14.77 0.19
CA LEU A 431 2.30 13.60 0.93
C LEU A 431 1.38 14.00 2.10
N LEU A 432 1.65 15.13 2.77
CA LEU A 432 0.80 15.56 3.87
C LEU A 432 -0.57 16.03 3.35
N GLY A 433 -0.59 16.80 2.25
CA GLY A 433 -1.81 17.17 1.55
C GLY A 433 -2.59 15.95 1.06
N GLU A 434 -1.90 14.98 0.42
CA GLU A 434 -2.50 13.73 -0.06
C GLU A 434 -3.21 12.98 1.09
N ARG A 435 -2.53 12.76 2.21
CA ARG A 435 -3.10 12.09 3.39
C ARG A 435 -4.33 12.79 3.95
N LEU A 436 -4.33 14.13 3.98
CA LEU A 436 -5.50 14.89 4.42
C LEU A 436 -6.66 14.71 3.44
N THR A 437 -6.40 14.78 2.13
CA THR A 437 -7.43 14.63 1.08
C THR A 437 -7.93 13.21 0.89
N ALA A 438 -7.19 12.20 1.37
CA ALA A 438 -7.64 10.80 1.37
C ALA A 438 -8.83 10.57 2.31
N ILE A 439 -9.05 11.46 3.29
CA ILE A 439 -10.19 11.38 4.20
C ILE A 439 -11.43 11.98 3.54
N PRO A 440 -12.53 11.21 3.38
CA PRO A 440 -13.78 11.74 2.84
C PRO A 440 -14.27 12.95 3.63
N GLY A 441 -14.69 13.99 2.90
CA GLY A 441 -15.19 15.23 3.49
C GLY A 441 -14.11 16.24 3.89
N ALA A 442 -12.82 15.95 3.74
CA ALA A 442 -11.72 16.84 4.15
C ALA A 442 -11.79 18.27 3.61
N SER A 443 -12.48 18.51 2.47
CA SER A 443 -12.65 19.82 1.85
C SER A 443 -13.38 20.85 2.73
N ASP A 444 -14.09 20.43 3.77
CA ASP A 444 -14.77 21.34 4.70
C ASP A 444 -13.79 22.05 5.67
N VAL A 445 -12.61 21.46 5.88
CA VAL A 445 -11.60 21.94 6.82
C VAL A 445 -10.28 22.25 6.10
N PHE A 446 -9.80 21.34 5.25
CA PHE A 446 -8.54 21.46 4.54
C PHE A 446 -8.68 22.34 3.30
N VAL A 447 -7.98 23.48 3.30
CA VAL A 447 -8.08 24.51 2.27
C VAL A 447 -7.17 24.22 1.08
N GLY A 448 -5.97 23.73 1.37
CA GLY A 448 -4.94 23.53 0.36
C GLY A 448 -3.55 23.49 0.96
N GLY A 449 -2.56 23.27 0.08
CA GLY A 449 -1.16 23.19 0.46
C GLY A 449 -0.22 23.83 -0.55
N VAL A 450 0.92 24.31 -0.07
CA VAL A 450 2.04 24.77 -0.90
C VAL A 450 3.15 23.73 -0.82
N VAL A 451 3.54 23.15 -1.96
CA VAL A 451 4.76 22.33 -2.04
C VAL A 451 5.94 23.24 -2.38
N ALA A 452 6.54 23.83 -1.35
CA ALA A 452 7.69 24.74 -1.44
C ALA A 452 9.02 23.99 -1.55
N TYR A 453 9.19 23.20 -2.62
CA TYR A 453 10.37 22.36 -2.81
C TYR A 453 11.66 23.19 -3.05
N ALA A 454 11.54 24.30 -3.78
CA ALA A 454 12.62 25.25 -4.02
C ALA A 454 12.61 26.41 -3.00
N ASN A 455 13.78 27.00 -2.73
CA ASN A 455 13.92 28.12 -1.79
C ASN A 455 13.16 29.37 -2.25
N GLY A 456 13.10 29.65 -3.55
CA GLY A 456 12.29 30.74 -4.10
C GLY A 456 10.82 30.59 -3.71
N VAL A 457 10.25 29.39 -3.83
CA VAL A 457 8.84 29.14 -3.44
C VAL A 457 8.61 29.36 -1.94
N LYS A 458 9.58 29.00 -1.08
CA LYS A 458 9.51 29.29 0.37
C LYS A 458 9.47 30.80 0.62
N THR A 459 10.21 31.57 -0.17
CA THR A 459 10.28 33.02 -0.06
C THR A 459 9.00 33.67 -0.59
N ASP A 460 8.68 33.40 -1.86
CA ASP A 460 7.64 34.12 -2.61
C ASP A 460 6.23 33.84 -2.11
N LEU A 461 5.94 32.57 -1.76
CA LEU A 461 4.59 32.19 -1.32
C LEU A 461 4.47 32.21 0.20
N LEU A 462 5.45 31.64 0.91
CA LEU A 462 5.36 31.44 2.36
C LEU A 462 5.98 32.58 3.16
N GLY A 463 6.73 33.50 2.55
CA GLY A 463 7.34 34.63 3.24
C GLY A 463 8.52 34.23 4.13
N VAL A 464 9.20 33.13 3.80
CA VAL A 464 10.48 32.78 4.44
C VAL A 464 11.55 33.73 3.92
N ALA A 465 12.02 34.66 4.74
CA ALA A 465 12.97 35.67 4.31
C ALA A 465 14.27 35.02 3.78
N PRO A 466 14.87 35.52 2.68
CA PRO A 466 16.10 34.95 2.10
C PRO A 466 17.23 34.83 3.13
N GLU A 467 17.35 35.80 4.04
CA GLU A 467 18.38 35.86 5.06
C GLU A 467 18.28 34.69 6.05
N ILE A 468 17.07 34.15 6.28
CA ILE A 468 16.86 32.97 7.12
C ILE A 468 17.42 31.74 6.42
N VAL A 469 17.18 31.60 5.11
CA VAL A 469 17.71 30.49 4.32
C VAL A 469 19.23 30.55 4.24
N GLU A 470 19.82 31.73 4.11
CA GLU A 470 21.27 31.93 4.09
C GLU A 470 21.92 31.62 5.44
N ARG A 471 21.37 32.13 6.55
CA ARG A 471 21.99 32.00 7.88
C ARG A 471 21.74 30.64 8.54
N HIS A 472 20.52 30.11 8.42
CA HIS A 472 20.10 28.91 9.16
C HIS A 472 19.93 27.68 8.24
N GLY A 473 19.85 27.90 6.93
CA GLY A 473 19.52 26.88 5.93
C GLY A 473 18.01 26.67 5.78
N ALA A 474 17.59 26.13 4.63
CA ALA A 474 16.18 25.81 4.35
C ALA A 474 15.60 24.69 5.25
N VAL A 475 16.47 23.96 5.97
CA VAL A 475 16.13 22.92 6.95
C VAL A 475 16.56 23.41 8.34
N SER A 476 15.71 24.24 8.94
CA SER A 476 15.91 24.86 10.25
C SER A 476 14.60 25.11 10.98
N GLU A 477 14.67 25.47 12.27
CA GLU A 477 13.49 25.85 13.05
C GLU A 477 12.85 27.14 12.53
N GLU A 478 13.68 28.13 12.24
CA GLU A 478 13.29 29.46 11.78
C GLU A 478 12.55 29.37 10.45
N ALA A 479 13.08 28.59 9.50
CA ALA A 479 12.45 28.36 8.22
C ALA A 479 11.09 27.66 8.38
N VAL A 480 10.98 26.59 9.18
CA VAL A 480 9.72 25.84 9.30
C VAL A 480 8.63 26.62 10.02
N ARG A 481 8.98 27.47 10.99
CA ARG A 481 8.02 28.37 11.67
C ARG A 481 7.45 29.39 10.70
N LEU A 482 8.30 30.02 9.89
CA LEU A 482 7.85 30.95 8.85
C LEU A 482 7.03 30.26 7.77
N MET A 483 7.37 29.02 7.40
CA MET A 483 6.54 28.22 6.49
C MET A 483 5.13 27.99 7.04
N ALA A 484 4.98 27.69 8.35
CA ALA A 484 3.67 27.49 8.96
C ALA A 484 2.86 28.80 9.01
N ALA A 485 3.47 29.90 9.44
CA ALA A 485 2.83 31.22 9.43
C ALA A 485 2.43 31.66 8.00
N GLY A 486 3.30 31.40 7.03
CA GLY A 486 3.04 31.60 5.61
C GLY A 486 1.82 30.82 5.13
N ALA A 487 1.69 29.55 5.51
CA ALA A 487 0.52 28.74 5.16
C ALA A 487 -0.78 29.28 5.79
N GLN A 488 -0.76 29.72 7.07
CA GLN A 488 -1.94 30.38 7.67
C GLN A 488 -2.38 31.60 6.87
N ARG A 489 -1.41 32.46 6.51
CA ARG A 489 -1.65 33.68 5.73
C ARG A 489 -2.18 33.39 4.32
N VAL A 490 -1.50 32.51 3.57
CA VAL A 490 -1.86 32.18 2.17
C VAL A 490 -3.27 31.59 2.07
N PHE A 491 -3.64 30.71 3.00
CA PHE A 491 -4.92 30.00 2.94
C PHE A 491 -6.03 30.64 3.78
N ASN A 492 -5.73 31.74 4.49
CA ASN A 492 -6.60 32.31 5.52
C ASN A 492 -7.11 31.20 6.46
N ALA A 493 -6.16 30.42 6.99
CA ALA A 493 -6.40 29.22 7.77
C ALA A 493 -5.98 29.44 9.22
N TYR A 494 -6.87 29.09 10.16
CA TYR A 494 -6.59 29.17 11.59
C TYR A 494 -5.46 28.23 12.00
N CYS A 495 -5.44 27.02 11.42
CA CYS A 495 -4.40 26.02 11.66
C CYS A 495 -3.47 25.89 10.45
N ALA A 496 -2.20 25.61 10.71
CA ALA A 496 -1.27 25.21 9.67
C ALA A 496 -0.29 24.13 10.12
N LEU A 497 0.20 23.36 9.14
CA LEU A 497 1.32 22.45 9.29
C LEU A 497 2.44 22.83 8.31
N ALA A 498 3.68 22.72 8.74
CA ALA A 498 4.83 22.88 7.86
C ALA A 498 5.89 21.80 8.07
N VAL A 499 6.50 21.35 6.97
CA VAL A 499 7.52 20.29 6.98
C VAL A 499 8.68 20.66 6.05
N THR A 500 9.91 20.68 6.60
CA THR A 500 11.15 20.80 5.83
C THR A 500 12.20 19.81 6.35
N GLY A 501 13.02 19.23 5.49
CA GLY A 501 13.92 18.17 5.91
C GLY A 501 14.80 17.59 4.82
N ILE A 502 15.66 16.66 5.21
CA ILE A 502 16.63 15.97 4.36
C ILE A 502 16.22 14.51 4.27
N ALA A 503 15.42 14.17 3.26
CA ALA A 503 14.91 12.80 3.08
C ALA A 503 15.96 11.83 2.50
N GLY A 504 17.11 12.31 2.02
CA GLY A 504 18.14 11.44 1.45
C GLY A 504 17.88 11.00 0.00
N PRO A 505 18.75 10.14 -0.58
CA PRO A 505 19.90 9.51 0.09
C PRO A 505 21.08 10.46 0.31
N THR A 506 21.10 11.62 -0.35
CA THR A 506 22.14 12.65 -0.21
C THR A 506 21.62 13.92 0.48
N GLY A 507 22.49 14.91 0.68
CA GLY A 507 22.13 16.23 1.21
C GLY A 507 22.22 16.38 2.72
N GLY A 508 22.63 15.33 3.44
CA GLY A 508 22.95 15.40 4.88
C GLY A 508 24.37 15.90 5.15
N THR A 509 24.57 16.48 6.33
CA THR A 509 25.89 16.78 6.92
C THR A 509 26.07 16.03 8.23
N ALA A 510 27.24 16.12 8.88
CA ALA A 510 27.45 15.53 10.20
C ALA A 510 26.50 16.13 11.26
N GLU A 511 26.20 17.43 11.15
CA GLU A 511 25.33 18.18 12.07
C GLU A 511 23.84 18.02 11.73
N LYS A 512 23.53 17.86 10.43
CA LYS A 512 22.16 17.68 9.90
C LYS A 512 22.14 16.45 9.00
N PRO A 513 22.20 15.23 9.55
CA PRO A 513 22.25 14.01 8.74
C PRO A 513 20.95 13.80 7.95
N VAL A 514 21.02 12.90 6.96
CA VAL A 514 19.82 12.34 6.32
C VAL A 514 18.87 11.82 7.40
N GLY A 515 17.58 12.09 7.22
CA GLY A 515 16.55 11.84 8.24
C GLY A 515 16.22 13.07 9.10
N THR A 516 17.02 14.14 9.05
CA THR A 516 16.72 15.40 9.76
C THR A 516 15.47 16.06 9.18
N VAL A 517 14.42 16.19 9.98
CA VAL A 517 13.16 16.84 9.60
C VAL A 517 12.76 17.84 10.69
N TRP A 518 12.50 19.06 10.27
CA TRP A 518 11.86 20.10 11.05
C TRP A 518 10.37 20.15 10.72
N LEU A 519 9.56 20.22 11.78
CA LEU A 519 8.11 20.22 11.74
C LEU A 519 7.62 21.45 12.49
N ALA A 520 6.58 22.11 11.99
CA ALA A 520 5.85 23.11 12.74
C ALA A 520 4.34 22.90 12.63
N ALA A 521 3.63 23.14 13.73
CA ALA A 521 2.18 23.28 13.76
C ALA A 521 1.83 24.65 14.34
N ALA A 522 0.83 25.29 13.75
CA ALA A 522 0.29 26.56 14.18
C ALA A 522 -1.22 26.45 14.42
N ALA A 523 -1.72 27.12 15.45
CA ALA A 523 -3.14 27.28 15.76
C ALA A 523 -3.37 28.69 16.32
N GLY A 524 -3.90 29.59 15.49
CA GLY A 524 -3.88 31.04 15.77
C GLY A 524 -2.43 31.51 15.96
N GLU A 525 -2.18 32.24 17.05
CA GLU A 525 -0.84 32.74 17.43
C GLU A 525 0.08 31.66 18.03
N HIS A 526 -0.45 30.49 18.38
CA HIS A 526 0.34 29.45 19.02
C HIS A 526 1.08 28.63 17.97
N VAL A 527 2.41 28.73 17.95
CA VAL A 527 3.28 28.00 17.01
C VAL A 527 4.26 27.12 17.78
N ARG A 528 4.20 25.81 17.50
CA ARG A 528 5.15 24.83 18.03
C ARG A 528 5.97 24.25 16.88
N ALA A 529 7.29 24.29 17.02
CA ALA A 529 8.22 23.64 16.11
C ALA A 529 9.04 22.56 16.84
N LEU A 530 9.45 21.51 16.13
CA LEU A 530 10.35 20.51 16.67
C LEU A 530 11.20 19.86 15.58
N LYS A 531 12.38 19.38 15.98
CA LYS A 531 13.27 18.56 15.15
C LYS A 531 13.07 17.08 15.45
N ARG A 532 13.13 16.26 14.40
CA ARG A 532 13.28 14.80 14.49
C ARG A 532 14.38 14.33 13.55
N ILE A 533 14.99 13.22 13.91
CA ILE A 533 15.88 12.46 13.04
C ILE A 533 15.22 11.10 12.85
N PHE A 534 14.71 10.85 11.65
CA PHE A 534 14.02 9.61 11.33
C PHE A 534 15.00 8.61 10.69
N PRO A 535 15.01 7.34 11.14
CA PRO A 535 15.71 6.28 10.43
C PRO A 535 14.90 5.86 9.20
N GLY A 536 15.59 5.19 8.28
CA GLY A 536 14.99 4.58 7.11
C GLY A 536 15.43 5.20 5.80
N ASP A 537 14.85 4.72 4.72
CA ASP A 537 15.06 5.25 3.39
C ASP A 537 14.29 6.56 3.14
N ARG A 538 14.41 7.09 1.92
CA ARG A 538 13.76 8.34 1.52
C ARG A 538 12.24 8.30 1.64
N GLU A 539 11.60 7.18 1.34
CA GLU A 539 10.14 7.07 1.45
C GLU A 539 9.72 6.99 2.91
N GLU A 540 10.39 6.18 3.71
CA GLU A 540 10.11 6.03 5.14
C GLU A 540 10.27 7.35 5.89
N ILE A 541 11.34 8.11 5.61
CA ILE A 541 11.57 9.45 6.22
C ILE A 541 10.44 10.41 5.86
N ARG A 542 9.97 10.40 4.59
CA ARG A 542 8.85 11.25 4.15
C ARG A 542 7.55 10.88 4.86
N ARG A 543 7.23 9.59 4.95
CA ARG A 543 6.01 9.10 5.62
C ARG A 543 6.03 9.43 7.11
N ARG A 544 7.14 9.16 7.80
CA ARG A 544 7.35 9.51 9.22
C ARG A 544 7.25 11.01 9.45
N GLY A 545 7.81 11.83 8.55
CA GLY A 545 7.70 13.29 8.60
C GLY A 545 6.25 13.78 8.51
N ALA A 546 5.46 13.25 7.57
CA ALA A 546 4.04 13.60 7.44
C ALA A 546 3.23 13.15 8.66
N GLN A 547 3.43 11.92 9.15
CA GLN A 547 2.76 11.41 10.35
C GLN A 547 3.08 12.26 11.59
N ALA A 548 4.36 12.62 11.79
CA ALA A 548 4.77 13.43 12.92
C ALA A 548 4.26 14.88 12.83
N ALA A 549 4.06 15.43 11.63
CA ALA A 549 3.42 16.73 11.45
C ALA A 549 1.97 16.69 11.95
N LEU A 550 1.19 15.69 11.53
CA LEU A 550 -0.18 15.50 11.99
C LEU A 550 -0.25 15.31 13.51
N ASP A 551 0.65 14.50 14.09
CA ASP A 551 0.71 14.28 15.53
C ASP A 551 1.03 15.58 16.29
N LEU A 552 1.91 16.42 15.74
CA LEU A 552 2.27 17.70 16.34
C LEU A 552 1.07 18.64 16.43
N LEU A 553 0.26 18.75 15.36
CA LEU A 553 -0.96 19.56 15.41
C LEU A 553 -2.02 18.94 16.32
N ARG A 554 -2.20 17.60 16.29
CA ARG A 554 -3.11 16.92 17.22
C ARG A 554 -2.78 17.26 18.67
N ARG A 555 -1.50 17.20 19.06
CA ARG A 555 -1.04 17.54 20.41
C ARG A 555 -1.19 19.03 20.73
N LEU A 556 -0.89 19.91 19.76
CA LEU A 556 -1.08 21.35 19.91
C LEU A 556 -2.56 21.69 20.19
N LEU A 557 -3.48 21.03 19.47
CA LEU A 557 -4.93 21.19 19.67
C LEU A 557 -5.47 20.39 20.85
N GLY A 558 -4.75 19.41 21.38
CA GLY A 558 -5.15 18.67 22.58
C GLY A 558 -4.78 19.40 23.88
N ALA A 559 -3.72 20.20 23.85
CA ALA A 559 -3.22 20.98 24.98
C ALA A 559 -3.86 22.38 25.11
N ALA A 560 -4.75 22.76 24.17
CA ALA A 560 -5.32 24.10 24.02
C ALA A 560 -6.85 24.13 24.11
#